data_AF-A0A8C2XQL1-F1
#
_entry.id   AF-A0A8C2XQL1-F1
#
_cell.length_a   1.000
_cell.length_b   1.000
_cell.length_c   1.000
_cell.angle_alpha   90.00
_cell.angle_beta   90.00
_cell.angle_gamma   90.00
#
_symmetry.space_group_name_H-M   'P 1'
#
loop_
_entity.id
_entity.type
_entity.pdbx_description
1 polymer ?
#
loop_
_entity_poly.entity_id
_entity_poly.type
_entity_poly.pdbx_seq_one_letter_code
_entity_poly.pdbx_strand_id
1 'polypeptide(L)'
;TPERAAFVLLGVLVATGTIQWLFRGAELEVKLCNTVHLHLLMMIKKCVCVFAVISSQDDSRPECEEGWKQHGAECYYFSTNKSTWGESSRACSCRGGTLVRIGSREEQVQHISVHHILFWIGLTDLKKEGTWLWTDVSPLDPSLAFWKPYEPDDWKGNNLEYPDGEDCAAMEGNRAVDLKCWFDQLCIKSAVIT
;
A
#
# COMPACT_ATOMS: atom_id res chain seq x y z
N THR A 1 53.85 7.17 12.35
CA THR A 1 54.83 7.15 11.25
C THR A 1 54.09 6.96 9.94
N PRO A 2 54.55 7.56 8.83
CA PRO A 2 53.91 7.44 7.51
C PRO A 2 53.76 5.99 7.01
N GLU A 3 54.41 5.02 7.65
CA GLU A 3 54.30 3.59 7.35
C GLU A 3 53.01 2.92 7.85
N ARG A 4 52.22 3.53 8.76
CA ARG A 4 50.94 2.95 9.22
C ARG A 4 49.73 3.31 8.34
N ALA A 5 49.85 4.32 7.48
CA ALA A 5 48.77 4.73 6.57
C ALA A 5 48.70 3.86 5.29
N ALA A 6 49.82 3.29 4.85
CA ALA A 6 49.89 2.49 3.63
C ALA A 6 49.17 1.13 3.75
N PHE A 7 49.20 0.49 4.91
CA PHE A 7 48.56 -0.81 5.13
C PHE A 7 47.03 -0.73 5.20
N VAL A 8 46.46 0.41 5.61
CA VAL A 8 45.01 0.61 5.66
C VAL A 8 44.44 0.82 4.26
N LEU A 9 45.17 1.50 3.36
CA LEU A 9 44.73 1.76 1.99
C LEU A 9 44.76 0.51 1.09
N LEU A 10 45.70 -0.42 1.31
CA LEU A 10 45.71 -1.69 0.56
C LEU A 10 44.58 -2.63 0.98
N GLY A 11 44.15 -2.63 2.24
CA GLY A 11 43.03 -3.46 2.71
C GLY A 11 41.66 -3.03 2.12
N VAL A 12 41.47 -1.73 1.90
CA VAL A 12 40.21 -1.17 1.35
C VAL A 12 40.04 -1.49 -0.14
N LEU A 13 41.14 -1.56 -0.90
CA LEU A 13 41.10 -1.85 -2.34
C LEU A 13 40.81 -3.33 -2.65
N VAL A 14 41.21 -4.25 -1.77
CA VAL A 14 40.90 -5.69 -1.93
C VAL A 14 39.42 -5.97 -1.61
N ALA A 15 38.85 -5.28 -0.61
CA ALA A 15 37.45 -5.43 -0.23
C ALA A 15 36.46 -4.89 -1.29
N THR A 16 36.78 -3.78 -1.95
CA THR A 16 35.91 -3.21 -3.01
C THR A 16 35.98 -4.01 -4.31
N GLY A 17 37.14 -4.59 -4.64
CA GLY A 17 37.32 -5.42 -5.84
C GLY A 17 36.56 -6.75 -5.79
N THR A 18 36.47 -7.39 -4.62
CA THR A 18 35.71 -8.64 -4.45
C THR A 18 34.20 -8.43 -4.41
N ILE A 19 33.75 -7.28 -3.89
CA ILE A 19 32.32 -6.89 -3.90
C ILE A 19 31.86 -6.62 -5.34
N GLN A 20 32.69 -5.98 -6.16
CA GLN A 20 32.40 -5.73 -7.58
C GLN A 20 32.20 -7.03 -8.38
N TRP A 21 32.86 -8.13 -8.00
CA TRP A 21 32.74 -9.45 -8.65
C TRP A 21 31.48 -10.22 -8.23
N LEU A 22 30.95 -10.00 -7.02
CA LEU A 22 29.72 -10.65 -6.55
C LEU A 22 28.44 -10.08 -7.19
N PHE A 23 28.51 -8.89 -7.80
CA PHE A 23 27.35 -8.25 -8.45
C PHE A 23 27.22 -8.54 -9.96
N ARG A 24 28.06 -9.40 -10.55
CA ARG A 24 27.99 -9.78 -11.98
C ARG A 24 27.22 -11.08 -12.26
N GLY A 25 26.21 -11.41 -11.45
CA GLY A 25 25.53 -12.71 -11.57
C GLY A 25 24.04 -12.81 -11.19
N ALA A 26 23.31 -11.71 -11.01
CA ALA A 26 21.87 -11.78 -10.73
C ALA A 26 21.09 -10.62 -11.37
N GLU A 27 20.72 -10.79 -12.64
CA GLU A 27 19.54 -10.11 -13.20
C GLU A 27 18.30 -10.83 -12.69
N LEU A 28 17.69 -10.29 -11.64
CA LEU A 28 16.30 -10.56 -11.29
C LEU A 28 15.64 -9.19 -11.12
N GLU A 29 14.68 -8.86 -11.98
CA GLU A 29 13.99 -7.57 -11.94
C GLU A 29 13.27 -7.37 -10.61
N VAL A 30 13.89 -6.59 -9.73
CA VAL A 30 13.26 -6.09 -8.51
C VAL A 30 13.10 -4.58 -8.66
N LYS A 31 11.95 -4.15 -9.18
CA LYS A 31 11.48 -2.76 -9.09
C LYS A 31 11.07 -2.47 -7.64
N LEU A 32 12.07 -2.45 -6.75
CA LEU A 32 11.93 -1.93 -5.40
C LEU A 32 11.60 -0.44 -5.51
N CYS A 33 10.72 0.05 -4.63
CA CYS A 33 10.38 1.46 -4.51
C CYS A 33 11.67 2.30 -4.43
N ASN A 34 12.10 2.92 -5.54
CA ASN A 34 13.41 3.58 -5.64
C ASN A 34 13.44 4.83 -4.72
N THR A 35 13.87 4.65 -3.47
CA THR A 35 14.14 5.74 -2.52
C THR A 35 15.28 5.43 -1.53
N VAL A 36 16.03 4.33 -1.71
CA VAL A 36 17.11 3.98 -0.76
C VAL A 36 18.38 4.85 -0.89
N HIS A 37 18.62 5.48 -2.04
CA HIS A 37 19.77 6.38 -2.21
C HIS A 37 19.57 7.75 -1.52
N LEU A 38 18.32 8.24 -1.46
CA LEU A 38 17.99 9.47 -0.72
C LEU A 38 17.92 9.24 0.80
N HIS A 39 17.51 8.05 1.24
CA HIS A 39 17.46 7.69 2.67
C HIS A 39 18.83 7.79 3.36
N LEU A 40 19.93 7.44 2.67
CA LEU A 40 21.28 7.52 3.24
C LEU A 40 21.70 8.97 3.52
N LEU A 41 21.31 9.93 2.67
CA LEU A 41 21.56 11.36 2.88
C LEU A 41 20.63 11.98 3.93
N MET A 42 19.40 11.46 4.05
CA MET A 42 18.43 11.91 5.06
C MET A 42 18.76 11.40 6.48
N MET A 43 19.33 10.20 6.60
CA MET A 43 19.82 9.62 7.86
C MET A 43 20.96 10.45 8.47
N ILE A 44 21.84 11.01 7.63
CA ILE A 44 22.96 11.87 8.05
C ILE A 44 22.46 13.25 8.53
N LYS A 45 21.43 13.82 7.88
CA LYS A 45 20.80 15.08 8.32
C LYS A 45 20.02 14.93 9.63
N LYS A 46 19.38 13.78 9.87
CA LYS A 46 18.61 13.51 11.11
C LYS A 46 19.48 13.37 12.35
N CYS A 47 20.73 12.93 12.25
CA CYS A 47 21.62 12.83 13.41
C CYS A 47 21.98 14.20 14.05
N VAL A 48 21.87 15.30 13.31
CA VAL A 48 22.19 16.65 13.82
C VAL A 48 20.98 17.30 14.51
N CYS A 49 19.76 16.83 14.24
CA CYS A 49 18.52 17.45 14.75
C CYS A 49 18.07 16.91 16.13
N VAL A 50 18.64 15.82 16.63
CA VAL A 50 18.16 15.11 17.85
C VAL A 50 18.38 15.91 19.14
N PHE A 51 19.23 16.94 19.15
CA PHE A 51 19.54 17.69 20.37
C PHE A 51 18.66 18.93 20.64
N ALA A 52 17.74 19.31 19.75
CA ALA A 52 17.05 20.61 19.87
C ALA A 52 15.51 20.56 19.93
N VAL A 53 14.86 19.41 20.04
CA VAL A 53 13.39 19.32 20.00
C VAL A 53 12.81 18.82 21.32
N ILE A 54 12.94 19.64 22.37
CA ILE A 54 12.06 19.60 23.54
C ILE A 54 11.28 20.92 23.53
N SER A 55 10.26 21.05 22.68
CA SER A 55 9.23 22.10 22.73
C SER A 55 8.37 22.08 21.46
N SER A 56 7.20 21.44 21.53
CA SER A 56 5.91 21.91 21.00
C SER A 56 5.01 20.69 20.81
N GLN A 57 4.15 20.40 21.80
CA GLN A 57 2.88 19.74 21.47
C GLN A 57 2.09 20.79 20.70
N ASP A 58 2.19 20.73 19.37
CA ASP A 58 1.32 21.46 18.48
C ASP A 58 -0.01 20.70 18.45
N ASP A 59 -1.06 21.32 18.97
CA ASP A 59 -2.45 20.85 18.92
C ASP A 59 -3.07 21.09 17.52
N SER A 60 -2.22 21.27 16.50
CA SER A 60 -2.65 21.26 15.11
C SER A 60 -2.80 19.81 14.66
N ARG A 61 -4.04 19.42 14.36
CA ARG A 61 -4.30 18.15 13.66
C ARG A 61 -3.49 18.16 12.37
N PRO A 62 -2.58 17.19 12.14
CA PRO A 62 -1.72 17.22 10.96
C PRO A 62 -2.59 17.33 9.71
N GLU A 63 -2.36 18.39 8.95
CA GLU A 63 -3.01 18.59 7.66
C GLU A 63 -2.46 17.54 6.69
N CYS A 64 -3.33 16.99 5.83
CA CYS A 64 -2.89 15.99 4.88
C CYS A 64 -1.91 16.59 3.86
N GLU A 65 -0.97 15.77 3.39
CA GLU A 65 -0.04 16.18 2.34
C GLU A 65 -0.79 16.61 1.07
N GLU A 66 -0.16 17.45 0.25
CA GLU A 66 -0.74 17.90 -1.02
C GLU A 66 -1.18 16.71 -1.89
N GLY A 67 -2.42 16.75 -2.38
CA GLY A 67 -3.02 15.68 -3.18
C GLY A 67 -3.74 14.60 -2.37
N TRP A 68 -3.66 14.63 -1.04
CA TRP A 68 -4.50 13.82 -0.15
C TRP A 68 -5.70 14.63 0.33
N LYS A 69 -6.83 13.96 0.60
CA LYS A 69 -8.00 14.60 1.20
C LYS A 69 -8.13 14.19 2.65
N GLN A 70 -8.34 15.17 3.51
CA GLN A 70 -8.56 14.95 4.94
C GLN A 70 -10.00 14.54 5.21
N HIS A 71 -10.19 13.49 6.01
CA HIS A 71 -11.48 13.11 6.56
C HIS A 71 -11.28 12.52 7.96
N GLY A 72 -11.74 13.23 9.00
CA GLY A 72 -11.37 12.89 10.37
C GLY A 72 -9.85 12.84 10.55
N ALA A 73 -9.34 12.02 11.45
CA ALA A 73 -7.90 11.92 11.67
C ALA A 73 -7.11 11.35 10.47
N GLU A 74 -7.80 10.85 9.44
CA GLU A 74 -7.23 10.11 8.32
C GLU A 74 -7.06 10.96 7.05
N CYS A 75 -6.12 10.53 6.22
CA CYS A 75 -5.82 11.12 4.92
C CYS A 75 -6.02 10.08 3.80
N TYR A 76 -6.74 10.45 2.76
CA TYR A 76 -7.08 9.56 1.65
C TYR A 76 -6.48 10.05 0.33
N TYR A 77 -5.81 9.15 -0.41
CA TYR A 77 -5.23 9.45 -1.71
C TYR A 77 -5.99 8.75 -2.81
N PHE A 78 -6.43 9.52 -3.81
CA PHE A 78 -7.24 8.99 -4.89
C PHE A 78 -6.43 9.01 -6.18
N SER A 79 -6.14 7.83 -6.73
CA SER A 79 -5.43 7.75 -8.01
C SER A 79 -6.38 7.77 -9.21
N THR A 80 -5.86 8.21 -10.34
CA THR A 80 -6.49 8.05 -11.66
C THR A 80 -5.92 6.87 -12.43
N ASN A 81 -4.80 6.30 -11.98
CA ASN A 81 -4.15 5.16 -12.62
C ASN A 81 -4.80 3.86 -12.15
N LYS A 82 -5.00 2.93 -13.09
CA LYS A 82 -5.50 1.59 -12.79
C LYS A 82 -4.35 0.61 -12.64
N SER A 83 -4.47 -0.31 -11.70
CA SER A 83 -3.51 -1.38 -11.44
C SER A 83 -4.20 -2.61 -10.84
N THR A 84 -3.50 -3.74 -10.82
CA THR A 84 -3.97 -4.96 -10.11
C THR A 84 -4.08 -4.71 -8.61
N TRP A 85 -4.84 -5.52 -7.88
CA TRP A 85 -4.99 -5.32 -6.43
C TRP A 85 -3.63 -5.39 -5.72
N GLY A 86 -2.78 -6.35 -6.10
CA GLY A 86 -1.43 -6.48 -5.54
C GLY A 86 -0.51 -5.30 -5.85
N GLU A 87 -0.50 -4.80 -7.09
CA GLU A 87 0.26 -3.60 -7.45
C GLU A 87 -0.26 -2.35 -6.74
N SER A 88 -1.58 -2.28 -6.56
CA SER A 88 -2.28 -1.19 -5.88
C SER A 88 -1.91 -1.14 -4.40
N SER A 89 -1.96 -2.28 -3.71
CA SER A 89 -1.50 -2.44 -2.33
C SER A 89 -0.06 -1.98 -2.17
N ARG A 90 0.84 -2.43 -3.06
CA ARG A 90 2.24 -1.98 -3.08
C ARG A 90 2.38 -0.49 -3.33
N ALA A 91 1.58 0.09 -4.22
CA ALA A 91 1.61 1.52 -4.53
C ALA A 91 1.17 2.36 -3.33
N CYS A 92 0.15 1.94 -2.58
CA CYS A 92 -0.25 2.58 -1.33
C CYS A 92 0.88 2.49 -0.28
N SER A 93 1.46 1.30 -0.09
CA SER A 93 2.59 1.12 0.85
C SER A 93 3.81 1.98 0.51
N CYS A 94 4.13 2.11 -0.77
CA CYS A 94 5.19 3.01 -1.26
C CYS A 94 4.95 4.49 -0.91
N ARG A 95 3.69 4.89 -0.72
CA ARG A 95 3.30 6.25 -0.34
C ARG A 95 3.13 6.43 1.18
N GLY A 96 3.45 5.41 1.97
CA GLY A 96 3.26 5.43 3.43
C GLY A 96 1.82 5.18 3.89
N GLY A 97 0.95 4.68 3.01
CA GLY A 97 -0.43 4.32 3.33
C GLY A 97 -0.76 2.85 3.05
N THR A 98 -2.03 2.51 3.16
CA THR A 98 -2.59 1.20 2.77
C THR A 98 -3.70 1.42 1.75
N LEU A 99 -4.14 0.36 1.09
CA LEU A 99 -5.46 0.41 0.45
C LEU A 99 -6.51 0.74 1.50
N VAL A 100 -7.52 1.49 1.11
CA VAL A 100 -8.57 1.98 2.01
C VAL A 100 -9.19 0.88 2.84
N ARG A 101 -9.29 1.14 4.15
CA ARG A 101 -10.08 0.37 5.09
C ARG A 101 -11.34 1.16 5.41
N ILE A 102 -12.49 0.50 5.38
CA ILE A 102 -13.78 1.12 5.72
C ILE A 102 -14.21 0.55 7.06
N GLY A 103 -14.00 1.34 8.12
CA GLY A 103 -14.26 0.99 9.51
C GLY A 103 -15.55 1.57 10.08
N SER A 104 -16.30 2.34 9.31
CA SER A 104 -17.54 2.97 9.74
C SER A 104 -18.55 3.18 8.60
N ARG A 105 -19.82 3.40 8.98
CA ARG A 105 -20.88 3.75 8.02
C ARG A 105 -20.62 5.12 7.39
N GLU A 106 -20.04 6.04 8.15
CA GLU A 106 -19.70 7.40 7.75
C GLU A 106 -18.60 7.38 6.66
N GLU A 107 -17.57 6.56 6.84
CA GLU A 107 -16.53 6.34 5.82
C GLU A 107 -17.12 5.72 4.55
N GLN A 108 -18.02 4.74 4.68
CA GLN A 108 -18.69 4.14 3.51
C GLN A 108 -19.47 5.19 2.71
N VAL A 109 -20.23 6.06 3.39
CA VAL A 109 -20.96 7.17 2.75
C VAL A 109 -19.99 8.13 2.05
N GLN A 110 -18.89 8.48 2.71
CA GLN A 110 -17.88 9.36 2.15
C GLN A 110 -17.30 8.78 0.85
N HIS A 111 -16.89 7.51 0.86
CA HIS A 111 -16.30 6.86 -0.31
C HIS A 111 -17.29 6.65 -1.46
N ILE A 112 -18.57 6.38 -1.16
CA ILE A 112 -19.64 6.38 -2.16
C ILE A 112 -19.77 7.76 -2.84
N SER A 113 -19.71 8.84 -2.07
CA SER A 113 -19.92 10.20 -2.59
C SER A 113 -18.75 10.73 -3.42
N VAL A 114 -17.52 10.31 -3.10
CA VAL A 114 -16.30 10.79 -3.75
C VAL A 114 -15.98 10.02 -5.03
N HIS A 115 -16.40 8.75 -5.13
CA HIS A 115 -16.04 7.88 -6.24
C HIS A 115 -17.22 7.47 -7.11
N HIS A 116 -17.16 7.91 -8.36
CA HIS A 116 -18.07 7.46 -9.41
C HIS A 116 -17.48 6.34 -10.28
N ILE A 117 -16.29 5.87 -9.96
CA ILE A 117 -15.57 4.83 -10.69
C ILE A 117 -15.21 3.67 -9.76
N LEU A 118 -14.95 2.51 -10.34
CA LEU A 118 -14.52 1.29 -9.64
C LEU A 118 -13.11 1.47 -9.07
N PHE A 119 -12.93 1.20 -7.78
CA PHE A 119 -11.64 1.20 -7.10
C PHE A 119 -11.49 0.03 -6.13
N TRP A 120 -10.23 -0.33 -5.85
CA TRP A 120 -9.88 -1.38 -4.90
C TRP A 120 -10.07 -0.91 -3.46
N ILE A 121 -10.61 -1.78 -2.61
CA ILE A 121 -10.54 -1.63 -1.15
C ILE A 121 -9.50 -2.61 -0.59
N GLY A 122 -9.00 -2.33 0.61
CA GLY A 122 -7.95 -3.11 1.25
C GLY A 122 -8.41 -4.46 1.80
N LEU A 123 -9.48 -5.04 1.28
CA LEU A 123 -10.11 -6.27 1.79
C LEU A 123 -9.89 -7.42 0.79
N THR A 124 -9.50 -8.58 1.29
CA THR A 124 -9.23 -9.79 0.49
C THR A 124 -9.40 -11.06 1.32
N ASP A 125 -9.74 -12.17 0.69
CA ASP A 125 -9.76 -13.51 1.30
C ASP A 125 -8.77 -14.49 0.64
N LEU A 126 -7.80 -13.98 -0.14
CA LEU A 126 -6.67 -14.73 -0.75
C LEU A 126 -5.96 -15.71 0.21
N LYS A 127 -5.98 -15.43 1.51
CA LYS A 127 -5.35 -16.30 2.52
C LYS A 127 -6.18 -17.54 2.82
N LYS A 128 -7.51 -17.40 2.78
CA LYS A 128 -8.48 -18.44 3.09
C LYS A 128 -9.86 -18.00 2.61
N GLU A 129 -10.36 -18.68 1.58
CA GLU A 129 -11.70 -18.54 1.00
C GLU A 129 -12.79 -18.30 2.06
N GLY A 130 -13.63 -17.29 1.83
CA GLY A 130 -14.71 -16.87 2.72
C GLY A 130 -14.26 -16.20 4.03
N THR A 131 -12.95 -15.99 4.23
CA THR A 131 -12.39 -15.29 5.39
C THR A 131 -11.75 -13.97 4.97
N TRP A 132 -12.57 -12.92 4.91
CA TRP A 132 -12.16 -11.58 4.49
C TRP A 132 -11.31 -10.87 5.55
N LEU A 133 -10.10 -10.48 5.15
CA LEU A 133 -9.12 -9.77 5.96
C LEU A 133 -8.77 -8.43 5.31
N TRP A 134 -8.59 -7.41 6.14
CA TRP A 134 -8.00 -6.15 5.73
C TRP A 134 -6.48 -6.31 5.51
N THR A 135 -5.85 -5.35 4.83
CA THR A 135 -4.39 -5.36 4.59
C THR A 135 -3.55 -5.40 5.88
N ASP A 136 -4.10 -4.97 7.02
CA ASP A 136 -3.49 -5.05 8.35
C ASP A 136 -3.77 -6.38 9.07
N VAL A 137 -4.27 -7.38 8.33
CA VAL A 137 -4.67 -8.72 8.76
C VAL A 137 -5.84 -8.78 9.76
N SER A 138 -6.50 -7.66 10.05
CA SER A 138 -7.70 -7.66 10.87
C SER A 138 -8.91 -8.22 10.11
N PRO A 139 -9.80 -8.99 10.77
CA PRO A 139 -10.98 -9.54 10.12
C PRO A 139 -12.03 -8.47 9.82
N LEU A 140 -12.82 -8.69 8.76
CA LEU A 140 -14.02 -7.89 8.50
C LEU A 140 -15.04 -8.04 9.65
N ASP A 141 -15.54 -6.93 10.18
CA ASP A 141 -16.72 -6.92 11.04
C ASP A 141 -17.97 -7.15 10.16
N PRO A 142 -18.76 -8.22 10.39
CA PRO A 142 -19.96 -8.50 9.61
C PRO A 142 -21.00 -7.36 9.63
N SER A 143 -21.02 -6.52 10.67
CA SER A 143 -21.93 -5.36 10.77
C SER A 143 -21.55 -4.21 9.84
N LEU A 144 -20.33 -4.24 9.30
CA LEU A 144 -19.76 -3.28 8.35
C LEU A 144 -19.50 -3.91 6.98
N ALA A 145 -20.15 -5.04 6.69
CA ALA A 145 -20.06 -5.71 5.41
C ALA A 145 -21.03 -5.06 4.39
N PHE A 146 -20.51 -4.16 3.55
CA PHE A 146 -21.32 -3.43 2.56
C PHE A 146 -21.34 -4.12 1.17
N TRP A 147 -21.39 -5.45 1.16
CA TRP A 147 -21.54 -6.27 -0.03
C TRP A 147 -22.86 -6.00 -0.76
N LYS A 148 -22.81 -5.91 -2.09
CA LYS A 148 -24.02 -5.91 -2.93
C LYS A 148 -24.80 -7.21 -2.72
N PRO A 149 -26.10 -7.22 -3.07
CA PRO A 149 -26.86 -8.46 -3.10
C PRO A 149 -26.13 -9.52 -3.94
N TYR A 150 -26.04 -10.74 -3.40
CA TYR A 150 -25.36 -11.91 -3.98
C TYR A 150 -23.83 -11.87 -3.99
N GLU A 151 -23.21 -10.84 -3.41
CA GLU A 151 -21.75 -10.77 -3.24
C GLU A 151 -21.33 -11.09 -1.78
N PRO A 152 -20.08 -11.50 -1.57
CA PRO A 152 -19.14 -11.96 -2.60
C PRO A 152 -19.58 -13.31 -3.18
N ASP A 153 -19.35 -13.54 -4.47
CA ASP A 153 -19.83 -14.71 -5.20
C ASP A 153 -18.75 -15.75 -5.57
N ASP A 154 -17.48 -15.45 -5.30
CA ASP A 154 -16.32 -16.29 -5.60
C ASP A 154 -16.35 -16.78 -7.07
N TRP A 155 -16.64 -15.87 -8.01
CA TRP A 155 -16.83 -16.25 -9.40
C TRP A 155 -15.57 -16.84 -10.06
N LYS A 156 -15.65 -18.13 -10.39
CA LYS A 156 -14.53 -18.90 -10.97
C LYS A 156 -14.38 -18.81 -12.50
N GLY A 157 -15.09 -17.88 -13.14
CA GLY A 157 -15.12 -17.80 -14.61
C GLY A 157 -15.97 -18.89 -15.27
N ASN A 158 -16.04 -18.87 -16.61
CA ASN A 158 -16.68 -19.95 -17.36
C ASN A 158 -15.77 -21.18 -17.38
N ASN A 159 -16.32 -22.36 -17.11
CA ASN A 159 -15.56 -23.62 -17.07
C ASN A 159 -14.37 -23.61 -16.09
N LEU A 160 -14.48 -22.90 -14.95
CA LEU A 160 -13.42 -22.81 -13.92
C LEU A 160 -12.11 -22.21 -14.45
N GLU A 161 -12.21 -21.17 -15.29
CA GLU A 161 -11.06 -20.41 -15.80
C GLU A 161 -10.17 -19.86 -14.67
N TYR A 162 -10.78 -19.54 -13.52
CA TYR A 162 -10.11 -19.04 -12.32
C TYR A 162 -10.42 -20.01 -11.16
N PRO A 163 -9.62 -21.07 -10.96
CA PRO A 163 -9.90 -22.11 -9.97
C PRO A 163 -9.99 -21.58 -8.54
N ASP A 164 -9.17 -20.58 -8.22
CA ASP A 164 -9.15 -19.93 -6.91
C ASP A 164 -10.38 -19.02 -6.76
N GLY A 165 -10.71 -18.25 -7.79
CA GLY A 165 -11.92 -17.43 -7.88
C GLY A 165 -11.64 -15.95 -7.67
N GLU A 166 -12.64 -15.20 -7.20
CA GLU A 166 -12.53 -13.75 -7.01
C GLU A 166 -12.17 -13.42 -5.55
N ASP A 167 -10.90 -13.12 -5.29
CA ASP A 167 -10.45 -12.95 -3.89
C ASP A 167 -10.24 -11.49 -3.43
N CYS A 168 -10.48 -10.50 -4.30
CA CYS A 168 -10.13 -9.10 -4.03
C CYS A 168 -11.35 -8.19 -4.07
N ALA A 169 -11.60 -7.46 -2.99
CA ALA A 169 -12.79 -6.61 -2.90
C ALA A 169 -12.58 -5.28 -3.64
N ALA A 170 -13.58 -4.91 -4.43
CA ALA A 170 -13.70 -3.63 -5.10
C ALA A 170 -15.03 -2.96 -4.74
N MET A 171 -15.13 -1.66 -4.99
CA MET A 171 -16.38 -0.93 -4.85
C MET A 171 -16.61 0.09 -5.97
N GLU A 172 -17.88 0.33 -6.29
CA GLU A 172 -18.33 1.32 -7.28
C GLU A 172 -19.46 2.15 -6.67
N GLY A 173 -19.14 3.36 -6.20
CA GLY A 173 -20.04 4.17 -5.38
C GLY A 173 -21.35 4.56 -6.07
N ASN A 174 -21.30 4.85 -7.38
CA ASN A 174 -22.47 5.19 -8.21
C ASN A 174 -23.56 4.09 -8.27
N ARG A 175 -23.26 2.84 -7.90
CA ARG A 175 -24.19 1.70 -7.89
C ARG A 175 -24.62 1.29 -6.48
N ALA A 176 -24.38 2.13 -5.48
CA ALA A 176 -24.77 1.82 -4.11
C ALA A 176 -26.28 1.79 -3.91
N VAL A 177 -26.78 0.74 -3.27
CA VAL A 177 -28.18 0.63 -2.79
C VAL A 177 -28.12 0.37 -1.30
N ASP A 178 -28.67 1.29 -0.49
CA ASP A 178 -28.55 1.25 0.98
C ASP A 178 -27.10 1.04 1.46
N LEU A 179 -26.18 1.85 0.91
CA LEU A 179 -24.72 1.77 1.10
C LEU A 179 -24.03 0.52 0.59
N LYS A 180 -24.76 -0.50 0.14
CA LYS A 180 -24.18 -1.74 -0.36
C LYS A 180 -23.69 -1.57 -1.78
N CYS A 181 -22.38 -1.68 -1.98
CA CYS A 181 -21.73 -1.50 -3.28
C CYS A 181 -20.41 -2.26 -3.44
N TRP A 182 -20.01 -3.06 -2.45
CA TRP A 182 -18.83 -3.91 -2.53
C TRP A 182 -19.13 -5.19 -3.29
N PHE A 183 -18.13 -5.72 -3.96
CA PHE A 183 -18.14 -7.00 -4.67
C PHE A 183 -16.70 -7.49 -4.72
N ASP A 184 -16.52 -8.80 -4.77
CA ASP A 184 -15.24 -9.41 -5.07
C ASP A 184 -14.93 -9.30 -6.56
N GLN A 185 -13.65 -9.41 -6.88
CA GLN A 185 -13.16 -9.35 -8.23
C GLN A 185 -11.86 -10.12 -8.32
N LEU A 186 -11.60 -10.71 -9.48
CA LEU A 186 -10.29 -11.25 -9.81
C LEU A 186 -9.18 -10.23 -9.52
N CYS A 187 -8.26 -10.57 -8.61
CA CYS A 187 -7.17 -9.69 -8.17
C CYS A 187 -6.26 -9.20 -9.31
N ILE A 188 -6.24 -9.93 -10.43
CA ILE A 188 -5.49 -9.63 -11.65
C ILE A 188 -6.15 -8.57 -12.56
N LYS A 189 -7.38 -8.16 -12.27
CA LYS A 189 -8.07 -7.10 -13.02
C LYS A 189 -7.56 -5.73 -12.59
N SER A 190 -7.92 -4.68 -13.33
CA SER A 190 -7.39 -3.33 -13.08
C SER A 190 -8.46 -2.38 -12.56
N ALA A 191 -8.21 -1.78 -11.41
CA ALA A 191 -9.01 -0.72 -10.81
C ALA A 191 -8.12 0.41 -10.30
N VAL A 192 -8.71 1.58 -10.02
CA VAL A 192 -7.95 2.65 -9.36
C VAL A 192 -7.80 2.38 -7.86
N ILE A 193 -6.94 3.14 -7.20
CA ILE A 193 -6.66 3.01 -5.76
C ILE A 193 -7.26 4.15 -4.94
N THR A 194 -7.54 3.86 -3.68
CA THR A 194 -8.02 4.78 -2.66
C THR A 194 -7.40 4.41 -1.32
#